data_AF-A0A650FT57-F1
#
_entry.id   AF-A0A650FT57-F1
#
_cell.length_a   1.000
_cell.length_b   1.000
_cell.length_c   1.000
_cell.angle_alpha   90.00
_cell.angle_beta   90.00
_cell.angle_gamma   90.00
#
_symmetry.space_group_name_H-M   'P 1'
#
loop_
_entity.id
_entity.type
_entity.pdbx_description
1 polymer ?
#
loop_
_entity_poly.entity_id
_entity_poly.type
_entity_poly.pdbx_seq_one_letter_code
_entity_poly.pdbx_strand_id
1 'polypeptide(L)'
;MINNLSVRPFLVPKEQRGSVESQVCYLTSRIKRLTEHLDLHRRDYSSQRGLWKIVGKRKRLLIYLFKKDRLRYDNLIGQLDIRGLR
;
A
#
# COMPACT_ATOMS: atom_id res chain seq x y z
N MET A 1 -17.22 16.01 -6.89
CA MET A 1 -17.03 14.79 -7.72
C MET A 1 -15.83 14.04 -7.19
N ILE A 2 -16.05 13.14 -6.22
CA ILE A 2 -14.97 12.33 -5.64
C ILE A 2 -14.90 11.06 -6.47
N ASN A 3 -13.80 10.87 -7.20
CA ASN A 3 -13.57 9.71 -8.04
C ASN A 3 -13.48 8.45 -7.16
N ASN A 4 -14.62 7.79 -6.98
CA ASN A 4 -14.74 6.40 -6.59
C ASN A 4 -14.18 5.51 -7.71
N LEU A 5 -12.88 5.62 -7.97
CA LEU A 5 -12.16 4.60 -8.75
C LEU A 5 -11.94 3.42 -7.82
N SER A 6 -12.92 2.52 -7.90
CA SER A 6 -12.81 1.08 -7.67
C SER A 6 -11.35 0.63 -7.58
N VAL A 7 -10.82 0.53 -6.36
CA VAL A 7 -9.72 -0.41 -6.13
C VAL A 7 -10.39 -1.76 -6.26
N ARG A 8 -10.50 -2.26 -7.51
CA ARG A 8 -10.88 -3.65 -7.76
C ARG A 8 -10.10 -4.47 -6.74
N PRO A 9 -10.71 -5.44 -6.02
CA PRO A 9 -9.91 -6.39 -5.30
C PRO A 9 -8.99 -6.97 -6.36
N PHE A 10 -7.70 -6.62 -6.32
CA PHE A 10 -6.72 -7.28 -7.14
C PHE A 10 -6.93 -8.73 -6.77
N LEU A 11 -7.54 -9.49 -7.67
CA LEU A 11 -7.67 -10.93 -7.59
C LEU A 11 -6.25 -11.43 -7.82
N VAL A 12 -5.39 -11.17 -6.83
CA VAL A 12 -4.18 -11.92 -6.61
C VAL A 12 -4.68 -13.36 -6.58
N PRO A 13 -4.31 -14.20 -7.54
CA PRO A 13 -4.72 -15.60 -7.56
C PRO A 13 -4.54 -16.18 -6.16
N LYS A 14 -5.44 -17.06 -5.71
CA LYS A 14 -5.41 -17.60 -4.33
C LYS A 14 -4.04 -18.18 -3.96
N GLU A 15 -3.27 -18.60 -4.97
CA GLU A 15 -1.89 -19.09 -4.93
C GLU A 15 -0.83 -18.02 -4.60
N GLN A 16 -1.08 -16.75 -4.89
CA GLN A 16 -0.16 -15.64 -4.65
C GLN A 16 -0.42 -14.92 -3.30
N ARG A 17 -1.27 -15.48 -2.43
CA ARG A 17 -1.47 -14.99 -1.06
C ARG A 17 -0.15 -15.07 -0.29
N GLY A 18 0.35 -13.93 0.18
CA GLY A 18 1.62 -13.87 0.91
C GLY A 18 2.81 -13.41 0.07
N SER A 19 2.66 -13.28 -1.25
CA SER A 19 3.63 -12.58 -2.11
C SER A 19 3.84 -11.13 -1.67
N VAL A 20 5.01 -10.58 -1.98
CA VAL A 20 5.37 -9.20 -1.63
C VAL A 20 4.37 -8.20 -2.24
N GLU A 21 3.95 -8.45 -3.48
CA GLU A 21 2.96 -7.65 -4.22
C GLU A 21 1.62 -7.64 -3.49
N SER A 22 1.11 -8.81 -3.12
CA SER A 22 -0.17 -8.94 -2.40
C SER A 22 -0.15 -8.19 -1.07
N GLN A 23 0.97 -8.26 -0.34
CA GLN A 23 1.17 -7.55 0.91
C GLN A 23 1.22 -6.03 0.69
N VAL A 24 1.94 -5.55 -0.31
CA VAL A 24 2.03 -4.12 -0.65
C VAL A 24 0.65 -3.58 -1.06
N CYS A 25 -0.11 -4.32 -1.85
CA CYS A 25 -1.47 -3.96 -2.24
C CYS A 25 -2.39 -3.85 -1.01
N TYR A 26 -2.38 -4.85 -0.12
CA TYR A 26 -3.16 -4.83 1.12
C TYR A 26 -2.77 -3.67 2.04
N LEU A 27 -1.47 -3.41 2.22
CA LEU A 27 -1.01 -2.29 3.05
C LEU A 27 -1.42 -0.95 2.44
N THR A 28 -1.44 -0.84 1.12
CA THR A 28 -1.85 0.38 0.42
C THR A 28 -3.33 0.68 0.61
N SER A 29 -4.21 -0.32 0.46
CA SER A 29 -5.64 -0.13 0.71
C SER A 29 -5.91 0.23 2.19
N ARG A 30 -5.17 -0.39 3.11
CA ARG A 30 -5.26 -0.07 4.54
C ARG A 30 -4.77 1.35 4.88
N ILE A 31 -3.68 1.81 4.24
CA ILE A 31 -3.19 3.18 4.37
C ILE A 31 -4.26 4.17 3.93
N LYS A 32 -4.85 3.97 2.74
CA LYS A 32 -5.89 4.85 2.20
C LYS A 32 -7.08 4.98 3.17
N ARG A 33 -7.61 3.85 3.66
CA ARG A 33 -8.72 3.83 4.63
C ARG A 33 -8.37 4.52 5.95
N LEU A 34 -7.15 4.33 6.46
CA LEU A 34 -6.71 4.99 7.69
C LEU A 34 -6.47 6.48 7.51
N THR A 35 -5.98 6.90 6.34
CA THR A 35 -5.84 8.31 6.00
C THR A 35 -7.20 9.01 5.98
N GLU A 36 -8.20 8.42 5.30
CA GLU A 36 -9.57 8.94 5.30
C GLU A 36 -10.18 9.03 6.71
N HIS A 37 -9.93 8.03 7.56
CA HIS A 37 -10.36 8.06 8.96
C HIS A 37 -9.70 9.20 9.77
N LEU A 38 -8.39 9.40 9.58
CA LEU A 38 -7.63 10.41 10.31
C LEU A 38 -7.92 11.84 9.83
N ASP A 39 -8.40 12.00 8.60
CA ASP A 39 -8.87 13.31 8.10
C ASP A 39 -10.06 13.82 8.92
N LEU A 40 -10.95 12.91 9.34
CA LEU A 40 -12.07 13.19 10.25
C LEU A 40 -11.62 13.25 11.72
N HIS A 41 -10.68 12.39 12.13
CA HIS A 41 -10.23 12.25 13.51
C HIS A 41 -8.77 12.68 13.70
N ARG A 42 -8.48 13.96 13.48
CA ARG A 42 -7.11 14.51 13.49
C ARG A 42 -6.35 14.37 14.82
N ARG A 43 -7.05 14.16 15.94
CA ARG A 43 -6.47 14.00 17.28
C ARG A 43 -6.25 12.54 17.70
N ASP A 44 -6.56 11.57 16.84
CA ASP A 44 -6.25 10.16 17.12
C ASP A 44 -4.77 9.84 16.83
N TYR A 45 -3.93 10.16 17.80
CA TYR A 45 -2.49 9.93 17.73
C TYR A 45 -2.10 8.44 17.77
N SER A 46 -2.93 7.60 18.38
CA SER A 46 -2.71 6.15 18.44
C SER A 46 -2.84 5.53 17.04
N SER A 47 -3.89 5.90 16.30
CA SER A 47 -4.08 5.48 14.91
C SER A 47 -3.04 6.08 13.97
N GLN A 48 -2.63 7.34 14.16
CA GLN A 48 -1.53 7.95 13.40
C GLN A 48 -0.22 7.17 13.57
N ARG A 49 0.13 6.78 14.80
CA ARG A 49 1.30 5.93 15.06
C ARG A 49 1.18 4.57 14.38
N GLY A 50 -0.01 3.98 14.37
CA GLY A 50 -0.31 2.75 13.63
C GLY A 50 -0.11 2.90 12.12
N LEU A 51 -0.59 4.01 11.55
CA LEU A 51 -0.41 4.36 10.14
C LEU A 51 1.07 4.44 9.77
N TRP A 52 1.89 5.11 10.58
CA TRP A 52 3.34 5.22 10.32
C TRP A 52 4.03 3.85 10.30
N LYS A 53 3.65 2.93 11.20
CA LYS A 53 4.17 1.56 11.19
C LYS A 53 3.81 0.82 9.90
N ILE A 54 2.58 1.00 9.40
CA ILE A 54 2.10 0.38 8.15
C ILE A 54 2.85 0.96 6.94
N VAL A 55 3.01 2.28 6.88
CA VAL A 55 3.78 2.98 5.83
C VAL A 55 5.23 2.48 5.81
N GLY A 56 5.89 2.41 6.97
CA GLY A 56 7.24 1.90 7.10
C GLY A 56 7.37 0.44 6.66
N LYS A 57 6.41 -0.42 7.02
CA LYS A 57 6.38 -1.82 6.56
C LYS A 57 6.26 -1.91 5.03
N ARG A 58 5.36 -1.13 4.42
CA ARG A 58 5.21 -1.09 2.96
C ARG A 58 6.50 -0.62 2.28
N LYS A 59 7.15 0.42 2.81
CA LYS A 59 8.44 0.92 2.28
C LYS A 59 9.52 -0.18 2.28
N ARG A 60 9.65 -0.95 3.37
CA ARG A 60 10.62 -2.06 3.44
C ARG A 60 10.33 -3.16 2.42
N LEU A 61 9.07 -3.52 2.20
CA LEU A 61 8.68 -4.50 1.19
C LEU A 61 9.00 -4.01 -0.23
N LEU A 62 8.75 -2.73 -0.52
CA LEU A 62 9.10 -2.12 -1.80
C LEU A 62 10.62 -2.10 -2.03
N ILE A 63 11.42 -1.79 -1.00
CA ILE A 63 12.89 -1.83 -1.10
C ILE A 63 13.37 -3.26 -1.37
N TYR A 64 12.79 -4.24 -0.68
CA TYR A 64 13.10 -5.66 -0.91
C TYR A 64 12.78 -6.06 -2.35
N LEU A 65 11.58 -5.70 -2.85
CA LEU A 65 11.18 -6.03 -4.21
C LEU A 65 12.10 -5.35 -5.23
N PHE A 66 12.41 -4.07 -5.06
CA PHE A 66 13.34 -3.33 -5.92
C PHE A 66 14.71 -3.99 -6.01
N LYS A 67 15.26 -4.45 -4.88
CA LYS A 67 16.55 -5.15 -4.83
C LYS A 67 16.53 -6.52 -5.49
N LYS A 68 15.39 -7.21 -5.43
CA LYS A 68 15.24 -8.58 -5.94
C LYS A 68 14.89 -8.61 -7.43
N ASP A 69 13.97 -7.75 -7.85
CA ASP A 69 13.44 -7.70 -9.20
C ASP A 69 12.88 -6.29 -9.48
N ARG A 70 13.63 -5.53 -10.29
CA ARG A 70 13.28 -4.16 -10.65
C ARG A 70 12.05 -4.09 -11.55
N LEU A 71 11.87 -5.03 -12.47
CA LEU A 71 10.72 -5.04 -13.38
C LEU A 71 9.42 -5.26 -12.62
N ARG A 72 9.41 -6.19 -11.64
CA ARG A 72 8.25 -6.40 -10.76
C ARG A 72 7.95 -5.16 -9.92
N TYR A 73 8.97 -4.48 -9.44
CA TYR A 73 8.81 -3.23 -8.70
C TYR A 73 8.18 -2.12 -9.56
N ASP A 74 8.71 -1.88 -10.76
CA ASP A 74 8.22 -0.83 -11.66
C ASP A 74 6.76 -1.11 -12.07
N ASN A 75 6.44 -2.37 -12.39
CA ASN A 75 5.07 -2.81 -12.69
C ASN A 75 4.13 -2.59 -11.49
N LEU A 76 4.55 -2.96 -10.28
CA LEU A 76 3.73 -2.83 -9.07
C LEU A 76 3.44 -1.36 -8.74
N ILE A 77 4.42 -0.48 -8.90
CA ILE A 77 4.25 0.95 -8.68
C ILE A 77 3.31 1.56 -9.71
N GLY A 78 3.48 1.23 -10.99
CA GLY A 78 2.59 1.69 -12.05
C GLY A 78 1.15 1.25 -11.83
N GLN A 79 0.94 0.02 -11.33
CA GLN A 79 -0.38 -0.52 -11.03
C GLN A 79 -1.06 0.14 -9.83
N LEU A 80 -0.30 0.49 -8.79
CA LEU A 80 -0.86 1.00 -7.53
C LEU A 80 -0.86 2.54 -7.43
N ASP A 81 -0.28 3.23 -8.41
CA ASP A 81 -0.11 4.70 -8.43
C ASP A 81 0.49 5.25 -7.12
N ILE A 82 1.53 4.56 -6.62
CA ILE A 82 2.22 4.93 -5.38
C ILE A 82 3.50 5.68 -5.72
N ARG A 83 3.80 6.75 -4.98
CA ARG A 83 5.11 7.43 -5.08
C ARG A 83 6.26 6.44 -4.83
N GLY A 84 7.17 6.32 -5.79
CA GLY A 84 8.32 5.41 -5.72
C GLY A 84 9.35 5.78 -4.66
N LEU A 85 10.34 4.90 -4.53
CA LEU A 85 11.49 5.09 -3.65
C LEU A 85 12.42 6.10 -4.34
N ARG A 86 12.33 7.36 -3.91
CA ARG A 86 13.37 8.36 -4.15
C ARG A 86 14.44 8.28 -3.06
#